data_AF-A0A1C6E2U9-F1
#
_entry.id   AF-A0A1C6E2U9-F1
#
_cell.length_a   1.000
_cell.length_b   1.000
_cell.length_c   1.000
_cell.angle_alpha   90.00
_cell.angle_beta   90.00
_cell.angle_gamma   90.00
#
_symmetry.space_group_name_H-M   'P 1'
#
loop_
_entity.id
_entity.type
_entity.pdbx_description
1 polymer ?
#
loop_
_entity_poly.entity_id
_entity_poly.type
_entity_poly.pdbx_seq_one_letter_code
_entity_poly.pdbx_strand_id
1 'polypeptide(L)'
;MNKRQAKKQYKKIHGHNPPKTAVAVYTPEEIEAMKIYNNLTPEDIERIANNLRSAAAEMFKALQRVAESMARVFEDMGKKYSRPVIETEEPPVVVARTLSERRKKCRRKGWRVSER
;
A
#
# COMPACT_ATOMS: atom_id res chain seq x y z
N MET A 1 51.37 2.55 20.10
CA MET A 1 50.78 1.25 20.50
C MET A 1 50.83 0.27 19.33
N ASN A 2 51.31 -0.97 19.52
CA ASN A 2 51.39 -1.96 18.43
C ASN A 2 49.99 -2.43 17.99
N LYS A 3 49.79 -2.77 16.71
CA LYS A 3 48.55 -3.35 16.15
C LYS A 3 47.95 -4.46 17.03
N ARG A 4 48.78 -5.34 17.61
CA ARG A 4 48.33 -6.41 18.52
C ARG A 4 47.73 -5.86 19.82
N GLN A 5 48.33 -4.82 20.38
CA GLN A 5 47.86 -4.17 21.62
C GLN A 5 46.57 -3.39 21.35
N ALA A 6 46.49 -2.67 20.22
CA ALA A 6 45.28 -1.96 19.80
C ALA A 6 44.09 -2.92 19.64
N LYS A 7 44.30 -4.07 18.99
CA LYS A 7 43.28 -5.11 18.85
C LYS A 7 42.79 -5.65 20.20
N LYS A 8 43.71 -5.85 21.15
CA LYS A 8 43.37 -6.30 22.52
C LYS A 8 42.55 -5.25 23.28
N GLN A 9 42.94 -3.98 23.20
CA GLN A 9 42.18 -2.89 23.84
C GLN A 9 40.79 -2.75 23.23
N TYR A 10 40.68 -2.78 21.91
CA TYR A 10 39.39 -2.74 21.22
C TYR A 10 38.48 -3.90 21.66
N LYS A 11 39.00 -5.14 21.68
CA LYS A 11 38.23 -6.30 22.14
C LYS A 11 37.84 -6.20 23.62
N LYS A 12 38.68 -5.57 24.45
CA LYS A 12 38.38 -5.32 25.86
C LYS A 12 37.22 -4.33 26.04
N ILE A 13 37.15 -3.28 25.21
CA ILE A 13 36.11 -2.24 25.29
C ILE A 13 34.79 -2.69 24.66
N HIS A 14 34.85 -3.36 23.51
CA HIS A 14 33.67 -3.66 22.68
C HIS A 14 33.25 -5.14 22.67
N GLY A 15 34.01 -6.04 23.30
CA GLY A 15 33.70 -7.48 23.39
C GLY A 15 33.96 -8.30 22.11
N HIS A 16 34.14 -7.64 20.96
CA HIS A 16 34.41 -8.30 19.67
C HIS A 16 35.75 -7.84 19.06
N ASN A 17 36.22 -8.55 18.04
CA ASN A 17 37.38 -8.09 17.28
C ASN A 17 37.03 -6.80 16.52
N PRO A 18 37.98 -5.86 16.34
CA PRO A 18 37.76 -4.73 15.47
C PRO A 18 37.36 -5.24 14.09
N PRO A 19 36.36 -4.61 13.45
CA PRO A 19 35.97 -4.98 12.10
C PRO A 19 37.25 -4.94 11.26
N LYS A 20 37.48 -6.00 10.46
CA LYS A 20 38.46 -5.89 9.39
C LYS A 20 37.95 -4.73 8.56
N THR A 21 38.65 -3.61 8.58
CA THR A 21 38.31 -2.47 7.74
C THR A 21 38.43 -2.96 6.31
N ALA A 22 37.35 -3.48 5.74
CA ALA A 22 37.02 -3.16 4.38
C ALA A 22 36.76 -1.66 4.44
N VAL A 23 37.83 -0.88 4.36
CA VAL A 23 37.71 0.49 3.89
C VAL A 23 37.02 0.28 2.56
N ALA A 24 35.74 0.64 2.46
CA ALA A 24 35.14 0.82 1.16
C ALA A 24 36.05 1.86 0.50
N VAL A 25 36.96 1.39 -0.35
CA VAL A 25 37.82 2.27 -1.12
C VAL A 25 36.85 2.83 -2.14
N TYR A 26 36.16 3.90 -1.75
CA TYR A 26 35.38 4.68 -2.66
C TYR A 26 36.31 5.04 -3.81
N THR A 27 35.86 4.75 -5.01
CA THR A 27 36.56 5.20 -6.21
C THR A 27 36.69 6.72 -6.15
N PRO A 28 37.74 7.31 -6.76
CA PRO A 28 37.88 8.76 -6.82
C PRO A 28 36.61 9.47 -7.32
N GLU A 29 35.88 8.84 -8.24
CA GLU A 29 34.60 9.29 -8.79
C GLU A 29 33.50 9.36 -7.73
N GLU A 30 33.37 8.34 -6.87
CA GLU A 30 32.39 8.34 -5.77
C GLU A 30 32.73 9.39 -4.70
N ILE A 31 34.03 9.62 -4.44
CA ILE A 31 34.49 10.67 -3.52
C ILE A 31 34.19 12.06 -4.10
N GLU A 32 34.38 12.24 -5.40
CA GLU A 32 34.10 13.49 -6.11
C GLU A 32 32.60 13.78 -6.16
N ALA A 33 31.77 12.78 -6.45
CA ALA A 33 30.32 12.89 -6.40
C ALA A 33 29.83 13.30 -5.00
N MET A 34 30.35 12.67 -3.94
CA MET A 34 30.01 13.05 -2.56
C MET A 34 30.41 14.48 -2.22
N LYS A 35 31.54 14.97 -2.74
CA LYS A 35 31.96 16.37 -2.55
C LYS A 35 31.01 17.36 -3.20
N ILE A 36 30.45 17.03 -4.36
CA ILE A 36 29.46 17.88 -5.05
C ILE A 36 28.20 18.03 -4.18
N TYR A 37 27.70 16.94 -3.58
CA TYR A 37 26.57 17.01 -2.65
C TYR A 37 26.91 17.76 -1.35
N ASN A 38 28.13 17.61 -0.84
CA ASN A 38 28.56 18.30 0.38
C ASN A 38 28.83 19.81 0.18
N ASN A 39 28.96 20.27 -1.06
CA ASN A 39 29.19 21.67 -1.43
C ASN A 39 27.90 22.40 -1.87
N LEU A 40 26.72 21.76 -1.74
CA LEU A 40 25.45 22.42 -2.01
C LEU A 40 25.27 23.60 -1.05
N THR A 41 25.06 24.80 -1.59
CA THR A 41 24.76 25.97 -0.77
C THR A 41 23.30 25.90 -0.29
N PRO A 42 22.94 26.63 0.79
CA PRO A 42 21.55 26.70 1.25
C PRO A 42 20.56 27.11 0.14
N GLU A 43 20.98 28.00 -0.78
CA GLU A 43 20.18 28.46 -1.91
C GLU A 43 19.93 27.35 -2.94
N ASP A 44 20.91 26.50 -3.20
CA ASP A 44 20.75 25.34 -4.08
C ASP A 44 19.76 24.33 -3.50
N ILE A 45 19.82 24.11 -2.18
CA ILE A 45 18.89 23.22 -1.46
C ILE A 45 17.47 23.77 -1.53
N GLU A 46 17.27 25.08 -1.28
CA GLU A 46 15.96 25.72 -1.41
C GLU A 46 15.41 25.65 -2.83
N ARG A 47 16.25 25.88 -3.85
CA ARG A 47 15.85 25.75 -5.26
C ARG A 47 15.39 24.32 -5.58
N ILE A 48 16.13 23.31 -5.14
CA ILE A 48 15.77 21.90 -5.32
C ILE A 48 14.44 21.60 -4.62
N ALA A 49 14.27 22.05 -3.37
CA ALA A 49 13.05 21.83 -2.61
C ALA A 49 11.82 22.50 -3.25
N ASN A 50 11.97 23.72 -3.76
CA ASN A 50 10.90 24.42 -4.46
C ASN A 50 10.52 23.75 -5.77
N ASN A 51 11.50 23.29 -6.55
CA ASN A 51 11.26 22.52 -7.78
C ASN A 51 10.51 21.21 -7.49
N LEU A 52 10.91 20.49 -6.43
CA LEU A 52 10.22 19.28 -5.97
C LEU A 52 8.77 19.55 -5.54
N ARG A 53 8.53 20.64 -4.79
CA ARG A 53 7.17 21.05 -4.40
C ARG A 53 6.30 21.35 -5.61
N SER A 54 6.83 22.09 -6.58
CA SER A 54 6.12 22.45 -7.81
C SER A 54 5.77 21.21 -8.62
N ALA A 55 6.73 20.30 -8.83
CA ALA A 55 6.51 19.03 -9.54
C ALA A 55 5.46 18.15 -8.82
N ALA A 56 5.54 18.04 -7.49
CA ALA A 56 4.55 17.32 -6.71
C ALA A 56 3.15 17.93 -6.85
N ALA A 57 3.03 19.26 -6.79
CA ALA A 57 1.74 19.94 -6.93
C ALA A 57 1.10 19.70 -8.30
N GLU A 58 1.88 19.68 -9.39
CA GLU A 58 1.36 19.32 -10.71
C GLU A 58 0.92 17.87 -10.79
N MET A 59 1.70 16.96 -10.21
CA MET A 59 1.36 15.54 -10.16
C MET A 59 0.05 15.30 -9.38
N PHE A 60 -0.14 16.00 -8.25
CA PHE A 60 -1.39 15.93 -7.47
C PHE A 60 -2.59 16.48 -8.24
N LYS A 61 -2.43 17.57 -9.00
CA LYS A 61 -3.50 18.09 -9.86
C LYS A 61 -3.88 17.09 -10.96
N ALA A 62 -2.91 16.41 -11.57
CA ALA A 62 -3.16 15.38 -12.55
C ALA A 62 -3.92 14.19 -11.93
N LEU A 63 -3.49 13.73 -10.76
CA LEU A 63 -4.15 12.66 -10.01
C LEU A 63 -5.58 13.04 -9.60
N GLN A 64 -5.82 14.27 -9.16
CA GLN A 64 -7.17 14.75 -8.84
C GLN A 64 -8.08 14.73 -10.07
N ARG A 65 -7.59 15.19 -11.24
CA ARG A 65 -8.37 15.12 -12.48
C ARG A 65 -8.72 13.68 -12.88
N VAL A 66 -7.79 12.75 -12.72
CA VAL A 66 -8.03 11.33 -12.96
C VAL A 66 -9.08 10.80 -11.98
N ALA A 67 -8.94 11.10 -10.69
CA ALA A 67 -9.89 10.69 -9.65
C ALA A 67 -11.30 11.26 -9.91
N GLU A 68 -11.42 12.53 -10.29
CA GLU A 68 -12.69 13.16 -10.68
C GLU A 68 -13.28 12.50 -11.93
N SER A 69 -12.45 12.17 -12.93
CA SER A 69 -12.92 11.46 -14.12
C SER A 69 -13.45 10.07 -13.79
N MET A 70 -12.76 9.32 -12.93
CA MET A 70 -13.20 8.03 -12.42
C MET A 70 -14.51 8.17 -11.65
N ALA A 71 -14.61 9.14 -10.74
CA ALA A 71 -15.79 9.38 -9.94
C ALA A 71 -17.02 9.65 -10.82
N ARG A 72 -16.88 10.44 -11.89
CA ARG A 72 -17.94 10.68 -12.87
C ARG A 72 -18.34 9.42 -13.63
N VAL A 73 -17.37 8.59 -14.02
CA VAL A 73 -17.65 7.30 -14.67
C VAL A 73 -18.39 6.37 -13.71
N PHE A 74 -18.00 6.31 -12.45
CA PHE A 74 -18.70 5.54 -11.42
C PHE A 74 -20.10 6.08 -11.12
N GLU A 75 -20.29 7.40 -11.13
CA GLU A 75 -21.61 8.01 -10.93
C GLU A 75 -22.53 7.74 -12.14
N ASP A 76 -22.02 7.82 -13.36
CA ASP A 76 -22.78 7.52 -14.59
C ASP A 76 -23.12 6.03 -14.69
N MET A 77 -22.18 5.14 -14.32
CA MET A 77 -22.44 3.73 -14.13
C MET A 77 -23.48 3.51 -13.02
N GLY A 78 -23.34 4.19 -11.88
CA GLY A 78 -24.30 4.17 -10.79
C GLY A 78 -25.69 4.53 -11.26
N LYS A 79 -25.87 5.59 -12.05
CA LYS A 79 -27.16 5.98 -12.62
C LYS A 79 -27.70 4.97 -13.64
N LYS A 80 -26.83 4.39 -14.48
CA LYS A 80 -27.21 3.37 -15.48
C LYS A 80 -27.60 2.03 -14.87
N TYR A 81 -26.95 1.64 -13.78
CA TYR A 81 -27.18 0.36 -13.08
C TYR A 81 -28.03 0.50 -11.82
N SER A 82 -28.34 1.72 -11.38
CA SER A 82 -29.40 2.05 -10.42
C SER A 82 -30.76 1.91 -11.09
N ARG A 83 -31.02 0.73 -11.68
CA ARG A 83 -32.38 0.19 -11.68
C ARG A 83 -32.76 -0.01 -10.22
N PRO A 84 -34.02 0.23 -9.83
CA PRO A 84 -34.42 0.14 -8.44
C PRO A 84 -34.18 -1.29 -7.96
N VAL A 85 -33.15 -1.46 -7.13
CA VAL A 85 -32.95 -2.69 -6.34
C VAL A 85 -34.15 -2.93 -5.39
N ILE A 86 -35.13 -2.00 -5.36
CA ILE A 86 -36.33 -2.03 -4.53
C ILE A 86 -37.58 -2.55 -5.28
N GLU A 87 -37.62 -2.64 -6.61
CA GLU A 87 -38.86 -3.06 -7.32
C GLU A 87 -38.96 -4.56 -7.67
N THR A 88 -38.11 -5.40 -7.09
CA THR A 88 -38.38 -6.85 -7.03
C THR A 88 -38.41 -7.36 -5.60
N GLU A 89 -38.88 -6.55 -4.65
CA GLU A 89 -39.63 -7.16 -3.55
C GLU A 89 -40.93 -7.67 -4.17
N GLU A 90 -40.90 -8.93 -4.62
CA GLU A 90 -42.12 -9.68 -4.90
C GLU A 90 -43.09 -9.42 -3.74
N PRO A 91 -44.37 -9.10 -4.01
CA PRO A 91 -45.29 -8.70 -2.96
C PRO A 91 -45.24 -9.74 -1.84
N PRO A 92 -45.32 -9.35 -0.56
CA PRO A 92 -45.05 -10.23 0.58
C PRO A 92 -45.85 -11.54 0.53
N VAL A 93 -47.01 -11.53 -0.15
CA VAL A 93 -47.81 -12.71 -0.48
C VAL A 93 -47.07 -13.72 -1.38
N VAL A 94 -46.35 -13.27 -2.41
CA VAL A 94 -45.57 -14.10 -3.32
C VAL A 94 -44.35 -14.68 -2.60
N VAL A 95 -43.63 -13.87 -1.81
CA VAL A 95 -42.51 -14.36 -0.96
C VAL A 95 -43.02 -15.36 0.08
N ALA A 96 -44.13 -15.08 0.76
CA ALA A 96 -44.74 -16.03 1.69
C ALA A 96 -45.20 -17.31 1.00
N ARG A 97 -45.72 -17.22 -0.23
CA ARG A 97 -46.13 -18.37 -1.04
C ARG A 97 -44.94 -19.22 -1.49
N THR A 98 -43.84 -18.61 -1.94
CA THR A 98 -42.63 -19.33 -2.34
C THR A 98 -41.95 -20.00 -1.15
N LEU A 99 -41.89 -19.33 0.01
CA LEU A 99 -41.35 -19.89 1.25
C LEU A 99 -42.22 -21.04 1.81
N SER A 100 -43.55 -20.89 1.78
CA SER A 100 -44.47 -21.94 2.24
C SER A 100 -44.48 -23.16 1.30
N GLU A 101 -44.38 -22.95 -0.02
CA GLU A 101 -44.21 -24.04 -0.99
C GLU A 101 -42.87 -24.76 -0.80
N ARG A 102 -41.76 -24.04 -0.54
CA ARG A 102 -40.47 -24.66 -0.19
C ARG A 102 -40.57 -25.47 1.12
N ARG A 103 -41.24 -24.95 2.15
CA ARG A 103 -41.44 -25.65 3.43
C ARG A 103 -42.24 -26.95 3.26
N LYS A 104 -43.29 -26.96 2.44
CA LYS A 104 -44.05 -28.18 2.10
C LYS A 104 -43.19 -29.21 1.35
N LYS A 105 -42.37 -28.75 0.39
CA LYS A 105 -41.45 -29.61 -0.37
C LYS A 105 -40.39 -30.25 0.53
N CYS A 106 -39.84 -29.50 1.48
CA CYS A 106 -38.89 -30.01 2.47
C CYS A 106 -39.56 -30.97 3.47
N ARG A 107 -40.81 -30.71 3.90
CA ARG A 107 -41.56 -31.60 4.79
C ARG A 107 -41.92 -32.94 4.12
N ARG A 108 -42.08 -32.98 2.79
CA ARG A 108 -42.25 -34.23 2.02
C ARG A 108 -40.97 -35.05 1.90
N LYS A 109 -39.79 -34.45 2.02
CA LYS A 109 -38.53 -35.17 2.27
C LYS A 109 -38.37 -35.37 3.78
N GLY A 110 -39.34 -36.04 4.38
CA GLY A 110 -39.20 -36.54 5.74
C GLY A 110 -37.92 -37.36 5.84
N TRP A 111 -37.16 -37.09 6.89
CA TRP A 111 -36.07 -37.93 7.37
C TRP A 111 -36.54 -39.39 7.42
N ARG A 112 -36.23 -40.17 6.38
CA ARG A 112 -36.19 -41.64 6.46
C ARG A 112 -34.76 -42.06 6.83
N VAL A 113 -34.26 -41.54 7.94
CA VAL A 113 -32.97 -41.94 8.53
C VAL A 113 -33.09 -41.92 10.05
N SER A 114 -33.91 -42.82 10.59
CA SER A 114 -33.77 -43.34 11.96
C SER A 114 -34.65 -44.58 12.13
N GLU A 115 -34.44 -45.59 11.29
CA GLU A 115 -34.90 -46.94 11.59
C GLU A 115 -34.04 -47.92 10.79
N ARG A 116 -32.87 -48.23 11.36
CA ARG A 116 -32.15 -49.52 11.36
C ARG A 116 -30.74 -49.32 11.90
#